data_AF-A0A6N2UFJ1-F1
#
_entry.id   AF-A0A6N2UFJ1-F1
#
_cell.length_a   1.000
_cell.length_b   1.000
_cell.length_c   1.000
_cell.angle_alpha   90.00
_cell.angle_beta   90.00
_cell.angle_gamma   90.00
#
_symmetry.space_group_name_H-M   'P 1'
#
loop_
_entity.id
_entity.type
_entity.pdbx_description
1 polymer ?
#
loop_
_entity_poly.entity_id
_entity_poly.type
_entity_poly.pdbx_seq_one_letter_code
_entity_poly.pdbx_strand_id
1 'polypeptide(L)'
;MTCGSYRLDAVPKFYTLYPLSIPFIVLGFIGAVYSFLVSLYKRTFQADSIYLLFFLSGLITIGLSGSGYVYRANSFFICYLFFLIKGLFLCCRFLSSYHTGFMLLLSAGYLLWCISFCSFYFRVYTMTDVCPNYLYSISFRECVDDVNLNLDYADLYVDLVNMKEFFFFYYPASPYDTQDEETFTDGIHTYHFLTDYSTKISPSSVYVVYKKNNEFLQNLSESGLAYQTWEYPYYYVIYFE
;
A
#
# COMPACT_ATOMS: atom_id res chain seq x y z
N MET A 1 -1.91 -10.03 19.64
CA MET A 1 -2.70 -9.04 18.87
C MET A 1 -2.06 -9.03 17.51
N THR A 2 -2.71 -9.67 16.55
CA THR A 2 -2.14 -10.03 15.25
C THR A 2 -1.51 -8.82 14.55
N CYS A 3 -0.32 -9.08 14.00
CA CYS A 3 0.58 -8.19 13.24
C CYS A 3 -0.04 -7.63 11.94
N GLY A 4 -1.37 -7.45 11.85
CA GLY A 4 -2.10 -6.77 10.78
C GLY A 4 -2.55 -5.35 11.16
N SER A 5 -2.05 -4.82 12.28
CA SER A 5 -2.45 -3.51 12.83
C SER A 5 -1.51 -2.37 12.40
N TYR A 6 -0.56 -2.62 11.50
CA TYR A 6 0.25 -1.54 10.96
C TYR A 6 -0.57 -0.76 9.96
N ARG A 7 -0.89 0.48 10.31
CA ARG A 7 -1.51 1.45 9.41
C ARG A 7 -0.61 1.62 8.19
N LEU A 8 -0.86 0.83 7.15
CA LEU A 8 -0.46 1.16 5.79
C LEU A 8 -1.04 2.54 5.48
N ASP A 9 -0.19 3.57 5.60
CA ASP A 9 -0.26 4.91 5.02
C ASP A 9 -1.62 5.63 4.92
N ALA A 10 -2.57 5.30 5.78
CA ALA A 10 -3.80 6.05 5.95
C ALA A 10 -3.88 6.50 7.41
N VAL A 11 -3.04 7.48 7.78
CA VAL A 11 -3.28 8.23 9.00
C VAL A 11 -4.69 8.81 8.88
N PRO A 12 -5.62 8.55 9.81
CA PRO A 12 -7.03 8.96 9.69
C PRO A 12 -7.22 10.49 9.73
N LYS A 13 -6.14 11.26 9.92
CA LYS A 13 -6.09 12.72 9.95
C LYS A 13 -5.48 13.31 8.67
N PHE A 14 -5.64 12.63 7.53
CA PHE A 14 -5.02 13.07 6.28
C PHE A 14 -5.78 14.27 5.70
N TYR A 15 -5.12 15.43 5.64
CA TYR A 15 -5.57 16.60 4.88
C TYR A 15 -5.36 16.39 3.37
N THR A 16 -5.87 15.29 2.83
CA THR A 16 -5.87 15.05 1.39
C THR A 16 -6.79 16.06 0.73
N LEU A 17 -6.63 16.26 -0.58
CA LEU A 17 -7.62 16.99 -1.37
C LEU A 17 -8.97 16.25 -1.48
N TYR A 18 -9.06 15.00 -0.98
CA TYR A 18 -10.24 14.15 -1.13
C TYR A 18 -11.52 14.73 -0.51
N PRO A 19 -11.55 15.29 0.72
CA PRO A 19 -12.79 15.82 1.29
C PRO A 19 -13.42 16.93 0.42
N LEU A 20 -12.59 17.76 -0.21
CA LEU A 20 -13.06 18.80 -1.12
C LEU A 20 -13.44 18.23 -2.50
N SER A 21 -12.73 17.21 -2.97
CA SER A 21 -12.87 16.67 -4.34
C SER A 21 -13.96 15.61 -4.48
N ILE A 22 -14.21 14.79 -3.45
CA ILE A 22 -15.17 13.67 -3.46
C ILE A 22 -16.57 14.11 -3.90
N PRO A 23 -17.16 15.21 -3.37
CA PRO A 23 -18.49 15.64 -3.81
C PRO A 23 -18.57 15.89 -5.33
N PHE A 24 -17.54 16.49 -5.91
CA PHE A 24 -17.46 16.74 -7.34
C PHE A 24 -17.26 15.44 -8.14
N ILE A 25 -16.41 14.52 -7.65
CA ILE A 25 -16.25 13.19 -8.27
C ILE A 25 -17.58 12.45 -8.32
N VAL A 26 -18.36 12.44 -7.23
CA VAL A 26 -19.68 11.80 -7.18
C VAL A 26 -20.65 12.44 -8.16
N LEU A 27 -20.70 13.78 -8.21
CA LEU A 27 -21.54 14.50 -9.17
C LEU A 27 -21.14 14.22 -10.62
N GLY A 28 -19.84 14.19 -10.91
CA GLY A 28 -19.33 13.87 -12.24
C GLY A 28 -19.61 12.43 -12.67
N PHE A 29 -19.52 11.48 -11.75
CA PHE A 29 -19.91 10.08 -11.97
C PHE A 29 -21.39 9.97 -12.31
N ILE A 30 -22.28 10.57 -11.52
CA ILE A 30 -23.73 10.60 -11.80
C ILE A 30 -23.99 11.23 -13.17
N GLY A 31 -23.32 12.34 -13.47
CA GLY A 31 -23.41 12.99 -14.78
C GLY A 31 -22.90 12.11 -15.93
N ALA A 32 -21.87 11.29 -15.72
CA ALA A 32 -21.38 10.33 -16.71
C ALA A 32 -22.37 9.19 -16.95
N VAL A 33 -22.99 8.65 -15.88
CA VAL A 33 -24.06 7.65 -15.99
C VAL A 33 -25.25 8.20 -16.77
N TYR A 34 -25.69 9.43 -16.46
CA TYR A 34 -26.79 10.06 -17.20
C TYR A 34 -26.45 10.25 -18.69
N SER A 35 -25.27 10.81 -19.00
CA SER A 35 -24.80 10.95 -20.39
C SER A 35 -24.80 9.60 -21.11
N PHE A 36 -24.30 8.54 -20.47
CA PHE A 36 -24.26 7.20 -21.02
C PHE A 36 -25.65 6.65 -21.36
N LEU A 37 -26.62 6.78 -20.45
CA LEU A 37 -28.01 6.35 -20.69
C LEU A 37 -28.65 7.09 -21.86
N VAL A 38 -28.42 8.42 -21.94
CA VAL A 38 -28.91 9.24 -23.07
C VAL A 38 -28.21 8.85 -24.38
N SER A 39 -26.91 8.55 -24.33
CA SER A 39 -26.13 8.07 -25.46
C SER A 39 -26.66 6.74 -26.02
N LEU A 40 -27.04 5.80 -25.16
CA LEU A 40 -27.69 4.55 -25.56
C LEU A 40 -29.03 4.81 -26.27
N TYR A 41 -29.86 5.69 -25.69
CA TYR A 41 -31.14 6.06 -26.29
C TYR A 41 -30.98 6.73 -27.65
N LYS A 42 -30.04 7.68 -27.77
CA LYS A 42 -29.77 8.42 -29.02
C LYS A 42 -28.90 7.67 -30.01
N ARG A 43 -28.40 6.47 -29.65
CA ARG A 43 -27.44 5.68 -30.44
C ARG A 43 -26.20 6.47 -30.84
N THR A 44 -25.72 7.34 -29.95
CA THR A 44 -24.50 8.13 -30.16
C THR A 44 -23.51 7.85 -29.05
N PHE A 45 -22.24 7.65 -29.40
CA PHE A 45 -21.20 7.34 -28.42
C PHE A 45 -20.47 8.61 -27.99
N GLN A 46 -20.51 8.91 -26.69
CA GLN A 46 -19.85 10.08 -26.10
C GLN A 46 -18.60 9.66 -25.33
N ALA A 47 -17.60 10.55 -25.24
CA ALA A 47 -16.37 10.30 -24.48
C ALA A 47 -16.64 9.91 -23.02
N ASP A 48 -17.70 10.46 -22.41
CA ASP A 48 -18.20 10.08 -21.08
C ASP A 48 -18.39 8.56 -20.90
N SER A 49 -18.82 7.90 -21.97
CA SER A 49 -19.11 6.46 -22.00
C SER A 49 -17.83 5.63 -21.89
N ILE A 50 -16.72 6.11 -22.48
CA ILE A 50 -15.43 5.42 -22.46
C ILE A 50 -14.91 5.34 -21.02
N TYR A 51 -14.86 6.48 -20.33
CA TYR A 51 -14.36 6.55 -18.96
C TYR A 51 -15.25 5.79 -17.98
N LEU A 52 -16.57 5.80 -18.19
CA LEU A 52 -17.51 5.03 -17.37
C LEU A 52 -17.35 3.52 -17.58
N LEU A 53 -17.27 3.06 -18.83
CA LEU A 53 -17.10 1.64 -19.15
C LEU A 53 -15.72 1.14 -18.69
N PHE A 54 -14.67 1.94 -18.85
CA PHE A 54 -13.34 1.63 -18.32
C PHE A 54 -13.38 1.47 -16.79
N PHE A 55 -13.99 2.42 -16.08
CA PHE A 55 -14.19 2.33 -14.62
C PHE A 55 -14.95 1.07 -14.20
N LEU A 56 -16.07 0.78 -14.86
CA LEU A 56 -16.88 -0.42 -14.58
C LEU A 56 -16.11 -1.71 -14.87
N SER A 57 -15.37 -1.77 -15.98
CA SER A 57 -14.57 -2.93 -16.35
C SER A 57 -13.50 -3.23 -15.29
N GLY A 58 -12.83 -2.19 -14.77
CA GLY A 58 -11.89 -2.34 -13.68
C GLY A 58 -12.56 -2.87 -12.41
N LEU A 59 -13.77 -2.40 -12.06
CA LEU A 59 -14.47 -2.85 -10.85
C LEU A 59 -14.84 -4.33 -10.95
N ILE A 60 -15.28 -4.76 -12.13
CA ILE A 60 -15.58 -6.17 -12.41
C ILE A 60 -14.29 -7.01 -12.29
N THR A 61 -13.19 -6.57 -12.90
CA THR A 61 -11.90 -7.27 -12.81
C THR A 61 -11.42 -7.40 -11.36
N ILE A 62 -11.54 -6.35 -10.55
CA ILE A 62 -11.22 -6.40 -9.12
C ILE A 62 -12.12 -7.41 -8.41
N GLY A 63 -13.44 -7.33 -8.61
CA GLY A 63 -14.40 -8.23 -7.97
C GLY A 63 -14.20 -9.71 -8.35
N LEU A 64 -13.73 -9.98 -9.57
CA LEU A 64 -13.46 -11.34 -10.07
C LEU A 64 -12.04 -11.84 -9.78
N SER A 65 -11.08 -10.94 -9.54
CA SER A 65 -9.67 -11.32 -9.33
C SER A 65 -9.44 -12.05 -8.00
N GLY A 66 -10.32 -11.90 -7.01
CA GLY A 66 -10.17 -12.51 -5.68
C GLY A 66 -8.94 -12.05 -4.90
N SER A 67 -8.14 -11.11 -5.42
CA SER A 67 -6.89 -10.67 -4.80
C SER A 67 -7.13 -9.51 -3.82
N GLY A 68 -6.45 -9.55 -2.67
CA GLY A 68 -6.47 -8.47 -1.67
C GLY A 68 -5.76 -7.18 -2.14
N TYR A 69 -5.13 -7.21 -3.32
CA TYR A 69 -4.28 -6.14 -3.86
C TYR A 69 -5.05 -5.05 -4.60
N VAL A 70 -6.29 -4.78 -4.20
CA VAL A 70 -7.18 -3.78 -4.83
C VAL A 70 -6.56 -2.38 -4.86
N TYR A 71 -5.71 -2.07 -3.89
CA TYR A 71 -4.96 -0.79 -3.82
C TYR A 71 -3.95 -0.59 -4.95
N ARG A 72 -3.60 -1.62 -5.74
CA ARG A 72 -2.71 -1.54 -6.90
C ARG A 72 -3.40 -1.04 -8.17
N ALA A 73 -4.71 -0.83 -8.13
CA ALA A 73 -5.49 -0.40 -9.29
C ALA A 73 -5.35 1.11 -9.57
N ASN A 74 -4.12 1.58 -9.76
CA ASN A 74 -3.80 2.99 -10.05
C ASN A 74 -4.43 3.48 -11.36
N SER A 75 -4.81 2.56 -12.24
CA SER A 75 -5.57 2.86 -13.46
C SER A 75 -6.88 3.58 -13.19
N PHE A 76 -7.45 3.48 -11.98
CA PHE A 76 -8.68 4.18 -11.61
C PHE A 76 -8.50 5.69 -11.40
N PHE A 77 -7.28 6.16 -11.13
CA PHE A 77 -7.05 7.59 -10.89
C PHE A 77 -7.43 8.45 -12.09
N ILE A 78 -7.27 7.94 -13.32
CA ILE A 78 -7.69 8.67 -14.52
C ILE A 78 -9.22 8.85 -14.58
N CYS A 79 -9.99 7.85 -14.13
CA CYS A 79 -11.45 7.95 -14.03
C CYS A 79 -11.85 8.96 -12.96
N TYR A 80 -11.22 8.93 -11.79
CA TYR A 80 -11.50 9.90 -10.73
C TYR A 80 -11.20 11.34 -11.17
N LEU A 81 -10.09 11.57 -11.88
CA LEU A 81 -9.77 12.87 -12.44
C LEU A 81 -10.82 13.33 -13.47
N PHE A 82 -11.25 12.42 -14.35
CA PHE A 82 -12.29 12.73 -15.33
C PHE A 82 -13.62 13.10 -14.66
N PHE A 83 -14.07 12.31 -13.67
CA PHE A 83 -15.28 12.59 -12.92
C PHE A 83 -15.16 13.89 -12.10
N LEU A 84 -14.00 14.17 -11.51
CA LEU A 84 -13.75 15.44 -10.83
C LEU A 84 -13.98 16.64 -11.76
N ILE A 85 -13.34 16.64 -12.94
CA ILE A 85 -13.45 17.74 -13.92
C ILE A 85 -14.91 17.90 -14.38
N LYS A 86 -15.57 16.79 -14.68
CA LYS A 86 -16.98 16.80 -15.11
C LYS A 86 -17.91 17.33 -14.02
N GLY A 87 -17.71 16.91 -12.77
CA GLY A 87 -18.46 17.39 -11.62
C GLY A 87 -18.28 18.89 -11.39
N LEU A 88 -17.05 19.37 -11.47
CA LEU A 88 -16.75 20.81 -11.40
C LEU A 88 -17.47 21.59 -12.50
N PHE A 89 -17.44 21.09 -13.74
CA PHE A 89 -18.14 21.75 -14.85
C PHE A 89 -19.66 21.79 -14.64
N LEU A 90 -20.26 20.69 -14.15
CA LEU A 90 -21.69 20.64 -13.80
C LEU A 90 -22.04 21.64 -12.71
N CYS A 91 -21.24 21.73 -11.64
CA CYS A 91 -21.44 22.70 -10.57
C CYS A 91 -21.30 24.14 -11.08
N CYS A 92 -20.28 24.45 -11.87
CA CYS A 92 -20.10 25.78 -12.45
C CYS A 92 -21.27 26.19 -13.34
N ARG A 93 -21.82 25.25 -14.12
CA ARG A 93 -23.00 25.50 -14.96
C ARG A 93 -24.26 25.73 -14.12
N PHE A 94 -24.42 24.99 -13.02
CA PHE A 94 -25.55 25.15 -12.10
C PHE A 94 -25.47 26.49 -11.34
N LEU A 95 -24.28 26.87 -10.86
CA LEU A 95 -24.02 28.14 -10.19
C LEU A 95 -23.65 29.26 -11.19
N SER A 96 -24.23 29.28 -12.39
CA SER A 96 -23.83 30.23 -13.45
C SER A 96 -23.85 31.70 -13.00
N SER A 97 -24.86 32.10 -12.20
CA SER A 97 -24.99 33.45 -11.64
C SER A 97 -23.93 33.79 -10.57
N TYR A 98 -23.33 32.79 -9.92
CA TYR A 98 -22.34 32.94 -8.85
C TYR A 98 -20.98 32.33 -9.20
N HIS A 99 -20.73 32.06 -10.48
CA HIS A 99 -19.58 31.28 -10.94
C HIS A 99 -18.25 31.88 -10.45
N THR A 100 -18.10 33.21 -10.47
CA THR A 100 -16.89 33.90 -10.04
C THR A 100 -16.62 33.68 -8.55
N GLY A 101 -17.64 33.88 -7.69
CA GLY A 101 -17.52 33.70 -6.25
C GLY A 101 -17.27 32.24 -5.87
N PHE A 102 -17.98 31.31 -6.53
CA PHE A 102 -17.79 29.87 -6.36
C PHE A 102 -16.37 29.43 -6.73
N MET A 103 -15.87 29.84 -7.90
CA MET A 103 -14.51 29.50 -8.35
C MET A 103 -13.43 30.08 -7.43
N LEU A 104 -13.63 31.29 -6.92
CA LEU A 104 -12.71 31.93 -5.97
C LEU A 104 -12.67 31.17 -4.65
N LEU A 105 -13.84 30.86 -4.07
CA LEU A 105 -13.95 30.07 -2.84
C LEU A 105 -13.33 28.68 -2.98
N LEU A 106 -13.61 28.01 -4.11
CA LEU A 106 -13.07 26.69 -4.40
C LEU A 106 -11.55 26.73 -4.53
N SER A 107 -11.01 27.71 -5.25
CA SER A 107 -9.56 27.89 -5.42
C SER A 107 -8.86 28.19 -4.10
N ALA A 108 -9.45 29.07 -3.28
CA ALA A 108 -8.96 29.34 -1.93
C ALA A 108 -9.00 28.09 -1.04
N GLY A 109 -10.07 27.29 -1.14
CA GLY A 109 -10.19 25.99 -0.47
C GLY A 109 -9.07 25.02 -0.86
N TYR A 110 -8.82 24.84 -2.17
CA TYR A 110 -7.72 23.99 -2.64
C TYR A 110 -6.35 24.49 -2.17
N LEU A 111 -6.12 25.81 -2.19
CA LEU A 111 -4.86 26.40 -1.72
C LEU A 111 -4.67 26.17 -0.22
N LEU A 112 -5.70 26.40 0.59
CA LEU A 112 -5.66 26.17 2.04
C LEU A 112 -5.35 24.70 2.35
N TRP A 113 -6.02 23.77 1.68
CA TRP A 113 -5.75 22.34 1.85
C TRP A 113 -4.34 21.95 1.41
N CYS A 114 -3.81 22.54 0.33
CA CYS A 114 -2.43 22.34 -0.10
C CYS A 114 -1.44 22.81 0.97
N ILE A 115 -1.64 24.01 1.53
CA ILE A 115 -0.80 24.55 2.62
C ILE A 115 -0.90 23.67 3.87
N SER A 116 -2.11 23.24 4.25
CA SER A 116 -2.33 22.34 5.38
C SER A 116 -1.63 21.00 5.17
N PHE A 117 -1.73 20.43 3.96
CA PHE A 117 -1.03 19.20 3.58
C PHE A 117 0.48 19.37 3.70
N CYS A 118 1.07 20.41 3.09
CA CYS A 118 2.52 20.66 3.17
C CYS A 118 2.98 20.86 4.62
N SER A 119 2.25 21.64 5.42
CA SER A 119 2.57 21.84 6.83
C SER A 119 2.53 20.53 7.61
N PHE A 120 1.47 19.73 7.43
CA PHE A 120 1.36 18.43 8.06
C PHE A 120 2.47 17.49 7.60
N TYR A 121 2.65 17.31 6.29
CA TYR A 121 3.60 16.38 5.68
C TYR A 121 5.06 16.70 6.04
N PHE A 122 5.46 17.97 6.06
CA PHE A 122 6.85 18.34 6.32
C PHE A 122 7.17 18.68 7.78
N ARG A 123 6.17 18.97 8.63
CA ARG A 123 6.41 19.40 10.02
C ARG A 123 5.82 18.48 11.10
N VAL A 124 4.73 17.77 10.80
CA VAL A 124 3.97 16.98 11.78
C VAL A 124 4.08 15.49 11.50
N TYR A 125 4.17 15.12 10.23
CA TYR A 125 4.32 13.76 9.75
C TYR A 125 5.76 13.32 9.95
N THR A 126 6.10 13.01 11.20
CA THR A 126 7.35 12.35 11.57
C THR A 126 7.19 10.84 11.38
N MET A 127 7.09 10.40 10.13
CA MET A 127 7.19 8.96 9.83
C MET A 127 8.54 8.37 10.21
N THR A 128 9.54 9.19 10.49
CA THR A 128 10.83 8.75 11.03
C THR A 128 10.77 8.31 12.49
N ASP A 129 9.82 8.81 13.30
CA ASP A 129 9.97 8.70 14.77
C ASP A 129 9.06 7.66 15.42
N VAL A 130 7.97 7.21 14.79
CA VAL A 130 7.01 6.28 15.43
C VAL A 130 7.08 4.87 14.85
N CYS A 131 7.19 4.77 13.53
CA CYS A 131 7.52 3.55 12.80
C CYS A 131 8.15 4.02 11.48
N PRO A 132 9.48 4.03 11.32
CA PRO A 132 10.03 4.10 9.97
C PRO A 132 9.36 3.00 9.19
N ASN A 133 9.04 3.27 7.93
CA ASN A 133 8.47 2.29 7.03
C ASN A 133 9.52 1.17 6.92
N TYR A 134 9.50 0.23 7.86
CA TYR A 134 10.58 -0.72 8.15
C TYR A 134 10.83 -1.61 6.93
N LEU A 135 9.77 -1.79 6.15
CA LEU A 135 9.69 -2.40 4.84
C LEU A 135 10.59 -1.74 3.78
N TYR A 136 10.89 -0.44 3.91
CA TYR A 136 11.84 0.31 3.07
C TYR A 136 13.10 0.74 3.83
N SER A 137 13.25 0.30 5.08
CA SER A 137 14.41 0.67 5.87
C SER A 137 15.65 0.03 5.25
N ILE A 138 16.68 0.84 5.00
CA ILE A 138 17.99 0.40 4.53
C ILE A 138 18.50 -0.78 5.40
N SER A 139 18.20 -0.74 6.70
CA SER A 139 18.53 -1.79 7.66
C SER A 139 17.96 -3.16 7.33
N PHE A 140 16.78 -3.28 6.70
CA PHE A 140 16.22 -4.59 6.35
C PHE A 140 17.07 -5.29 5.29
N ARG A 141 17.37 -4.57 4.21
CA ARG A 141 18.23 -5.08 3.14
C ARG A 141 19.62 -5.43 3.68
N GLU A 142 20.20 -4.57 4.51
CA GLU A 142 21.49 -4.82 5.15
C GLU A 142 21.48 -6.13 5.96
N CYS A 143 20.41 -6.39 6.73
CA CYS A 143 20.27 -7.67 7.46
C CYS A 143 20.33 -8.88 6.53
N VAL A 144 19.56 -8.86 5.44
CA VAL A 144 19.48 -9.99 4.50
C VAL A 144 20.79 -10.16 3.72
N ASP A 145 21.38 -9.05 3.24
CA ASP A 145 22.67 -9.06 2.55
C ASP A 145 23.78 -9.61 3.45
N ASP A 146 23.84 -9.19 4.72
CA ASP A 146 24.84 -9.68 5.69
C ASP A 146 24.64 -11.16 6.04
N VAL A 147 23.40 -11.62 6.20
CA VAL A 147 23.07 -13.03 6.42
C VAL A 147 23.54 -13.88 5.23
N ASN A 148 23.22 -13.44 4.01
CA ASN A 148 23.61 -14.13 2.77
C ASN A 148 25.12 -14.22 2.58
N LEU A 149 25.88 -13.24 3.09
CA LEU A 149 27.33 -13.19 2.95
C LEU A 149 28.07 -14.00 4.02
N ASN A 150 27.53 -14.07 5.24
CA ASN A 150 28.30 -14.49 6.42
C ASN A 150 27.78 -15.77 7.09
N LEU A 151 26.55 -16.20 6.84
CA LEU A 151 25.95 -17.38 7.47
C LEU A 151 25.64 -18.45 6.44
N ASP A 152 25.87 -19.71 6.81
CA ASP A 152 25.43 -20.88 6.03
C ASP A 152 24.08 -21.34 6.59
N TYR A 153 23.05 -21.33 5.74
CA TYR A 153 21.68 -21.62 6.17
C TYR A 153 20.85 -22.22 5.02
N ALA A 154 19.88 -23.07 5.38
CA ALA A 154 18.94 -23.63 4.42
C ALA A 154 17.68 -22.75 4.27
N ASP A 155 17.15 -22.27 5.40
CA ASP A 155 15.92 -21.49 5.47
C ASP A 155 16.15 -20.13 6.14
N LEU A 156 15.73 -19.05 5.48
CA LEU A 156 15.69 -17.70 6.03
C LEU A 156 14.24 -17.28 6.28
N TYR A 157 13.88 -17.11 7.55
CA TYR A 157 12.59 -16.57 7.95
C TYR A 157 12.67 -15.07 8.07
N VAL A 158 11.78 -14.37 7.40
CA VAL A 158 11.77 -12.92 7.29
C VAL A 158 10.41 -12.42 7.73
N ASP A 159 10.41 -11.54 8.74
CA ASP A 159 9.20 -10.93 9.28
C ASP A 159 8.60 -9.88 8.32
N LEU A 160 7.99 -10.37 7.23
CA LEU A 160 7.32 -9.62 6.16
C LEU A 160 5.92 -10.18 5.91
N VAL A 161 5.20 -10.54 6.98
CA VAL A 161 3.85 -11.12 6.91
C VAL A 161 2.92 -10.23 6.07
N ASN A 162 2.34 -10.79 5.00
CA ASN A 162 1.50 -10.10 4.00
C ASN A 162 2.19 -8.96 3.23
N MET A 163 3.52 -8.91 3.24
CA MET A 163 4.36 -7.85 2.68
C MET A 163 5.57 -8.42 1.93
N LYS A 164 5.48 -9.65 1.40
CA LYS A 164 6.59 -10.29 0.68
C LYS A 164 7.08 -9.47 -0.53
N GLU A 165 6.24 -8.63 -1.12
CA GLU A 165 6.60 -7.84 -2.30
C GLU A 165 7.69 -6.81 -2.01
N PHE A 166 7.83 -6.41 -0.74
CA PHE A 166 8.90 -5.50 -0.36
C PHE A 166 10.28 -6.16 -0.45
N PHE A 167 10.35 -7.47 -0.24
CA PHE A 167 11.56 -8.25 -0.50
C PHE A 167 11.98 -8.14 -1.97
N PHE A 168 11.03 -8.28 -2.90
CA PHE A 168 11.30 -8.24 -4.33
C PHE A 168 11.67 -6.86 -4.89
N PHE A 169 11.51 -5.77 -4.12
CA PHE A 169 12.09 -4.47 -4.50
C PHE A 169 13.62 -4.48 -4.46
N TYR A 170 14.20 -5.24 -3.52
CA TYR A 170 15.65 -5.35 -3.36
C TYR A 170 16.22 -6.56 -4.10
N TYR A 171 15.46 -7.65 -4.14
CA TYR A 171 15.83 -8.92 -4.76
C TYR A 171 14.84 -9.27 -5.88
N PRO A 172 14.97 -8.66 -7.07
CA PRO A 172 13.99 -8.84 -8.14
C PRO A 172 13.94 -10.31 -8.60
N ALA A 173 12.74 -10.89 -8.55
CA ALA A 173 12.47 -12.24 -8.99
C ALA A 173 11.40 -12.27 -10.09
N SER A 174 11.36 -13.36 -10.85
CA SER A 174 10.36 -13.55 -11.90
C SER A 174 8.94 -13.64 -11.28
N PRO A 175 7.92 -13.02 -11.90
CA PRO A 175 6.54 -13.16 -11.43
C PRO A 175 6.01 -14.61 -11.52
N TYR A 176 6.68 -15.49 -12.26
CA TYR A 176 6.35 -16.92 -12.30
C TYR A 176 6.87 -17.69 -11.08
N ASP A 177 7.94 -17.22 -10.47
CA ASP A 177 8.62 -17.90 -9.35
C ASP A 177 8.16 -17.37 -7.98
N THR A 178 7.29 -16.35 -7.96
CA THR A 178 6.84 -15.62 -6.76
C THR A 178 5.35 -15.82 -6.47
N GLN A 179 4.74 -16.85 -7.07
CA GLN A 179 3.32 -17.14 -6.92
C GLN A 179 2.94 -17.60 -5.52
N ASP A 180 3.84 -18.28 -4.81
CA ASP A 180 3.61 -18.69 -3.42
C ASP A 180 3.66 -17.47 -2.49
N GLU A 181 2.61 -17.27 -1.70
CA GLU A 181 2.46 -16.16 -0.74
C GLU A 181 3.36 -16.28 0.47
N GLU A 182 3.84 -17.48 0.79
CA GLU A 182 4.55 -17.75 2.03
C GLU A 182 6.03 -18.00 1.82
N THR A 183 6.41 -18.58 0.68
CA THR A 183 7.81 -18.96 0.42
C THR A 183 8.33 -18.50 -0.95
N PHE A 184 9.64 -18.33 -1.02
CA PHE A 184 10.37 -18.10 -2.27
C PHE A 184 11.71 -18.83 -2.20
N THR A 185 12.02 -19.67 -3.19
CA THR A 185 13.30 -20.38 -3.25
C THR A 185 14.20 -19.76 -4.31
N ASP A 186 15.40 -19.36 -3.92
CA ASP A 186 16.45 -18.90 -4.83
C ASP A 186 17.69 -19.79 -4.69
N GLY A 187 17.89 -20.66 -5.68
CA GLY A 187 18.96 -21.65 -5.67
C GLY A 187 18.84 -22.63 -4.51
N ILE A 188 19.74 -22.51 -3.52
CA ILE A 188 19.84 -23.42 -2.36
C ILE A 188 19.09 -22.86 -1.14
N HIS A 189 18.80 -21.56 -1.12
CA HIS A 189 18.16 -20.89 0.01
C HIS A 189 16.65 -20.78 -0.19
N THR A 190 15.89 -21.08 0.86
CA THR A 190 14.44 -20.85 0.89
C THR A 190 14.10 -19.72 1.85
N TYR A 191 13.43 -18.70 1.32
CA TYR A 191 12.94 -17.55 2.06
C TYR A 191 11.50 -17.79 2.48
N HIS A 192 11.20 -17.60 3.76
CA HIS A 192 9.86 -17.72 4.34
C HIS A 192 9.42 -16.34 4.82
N PHE A 193 8.28 -15.85 4.36
CA PHE A 193 7.79 -14.50 4.67
C PHE A 193 6.78 -14.46 5.83
N LEU A 194 6.50 -15.61 6.44
CA LEU A 194 5.65 -15.74 7.61
C LEU A 194 6.47 -16.08 8.86
N THR A 195 6.62 -15.08 9.72
CA THR A 195 7.29 -15.21 11.03
C THR A 195 6.31 -14.88 12.15
N ASP A 196 5.65 -15.89 12.69
CA ASP A 196 4.65 -15.79 13.75
C ASP A 196 4.91 -16.80 14.89
N TYR A 197 3.97 -16.92 15.84
CA TYR A 197 4.10 -17.87 16.95
C TYR A 197 4.10 -19.35 16.50
N SER A 198 3.58 -19.66 15.31
CA SER A 198 3.55 -21.02 14.75
C SER A 198 4.81 -21.39 13.96
N THR A 199 5.66 -20.41 13.65
CA THR A 199 6.93 -20.63 12.95
C THR A 199 7.81 -21.63 13.70
N LYS A 200 8.21 -22.70 13.02
CA LYS A 200 9.08 -23.73 13.58
C LYS A 200 10.49 -23.18 13.78
N ILE A 201 11.00 -23.30 15.00
CA ILE A 201 12.37 -22.93 15.34
C ILE A 201 13.30 -24.11 15.03
N SER A 202 14.31 -23.90 14.19
CA SER A 202 15.28 -24.89 13.77
C SER A 202 16.70 -24.34 13.86
N PRO A 203 17.68 -25.13 14.35
CA PRO A 203 19.09 -24.69 14.42
C PRO A 203 19.72 -24.39 13.05
N SER A 204 19.21 -24.99 11.97
CA SER A 204 19.71 -24.80 10.60
C SER A 204 19.11 -23.58 9.88
N SER A 205 18.30 -22.80 10.59
CA SER A 205 17.53 -21.69 10.04
C SER A 205 17.96 -20.37 10.66
N VAL A 206 17.84 -19.31 9.87
CA VAL A 206 18.12 -17.93 10.31
C VAL A 206 16.82 -17.13 10.31
N TYR A 207 16.67 -16.23 11.27
CA TYR A 207 15.45 -15.46 11.47
C TYR A 207 15.75 -13.96 11.50
N VAL A 208 15.21 -13.21 10.54
CA VAL A 208 15.24 -11.74 10.51
C VAL A 208 13.90 -11.23 11.04
N VAL A 209 13.91 -10.79 12.30
CA VAL A 209 12.70 -10.52 13.08
C VAL A 209 12.61 -9.05 13.43
N TYR A 210 11.44 -8.44 13.25
CA TYR A 210 11.22 -7.07 13.70
C TYR A 210 11.24 -7.00 15.23
N LYS A 211 11.95 -6.04 15.82
CA LYS A 211 12.14 -5.97 17.28
C LYS A 211 10.84 -5.91 18.11
N LYS A 212 9.72 -5.51 17.50
CA LYS A 212 8.41 -5.46 18.19
C LYS A 212 7.55 -6.71 17.96
N ASN A 213 8.03 -7.72 17.23
CA ASN A 213 7.34 -9.00 17.08
C ASN A 213 7.50 -9.84 18.35
N ASN A 214 6.77 -9.44 19.39
CA ASN A 214 6.81 -10.09 20.70
C ASN A 214 6.28 -11.52 20.65
N GLU A 215 5.40 -11.85 19.70
CA GLU A 215 4.83 -13.20 19.56
C GLU A 215 5.93 -14.20 19.15
N PHE A 216 6.72 -13.89 18.12
CA PHE A 216 7.85 -14.75 17.72
C PHE A 216 8.97 -14.75 18.78
N LEU A 217 9.33 -13.58 19.33
CA LEU A 217 10.40 -13.50 20.34
C LEU A 217 10.07 -14.28 21.61
N GLN A 218 8.79 -14.33 22.00
CA GLN A 218 8.34 -15.17 23.10
C GLN A 218 8.47 -16.65 22.76
N ASN A 219 8.00 -17.09 21.58
CA ASN A 219 8.17 -18.48 21.11
C ASN A 219 9.66 -18.89 21.10
N LEU A 220 10.54 -18.00 20.63
CA LEU A 220 11.98 -18.20 20.66
C LEU A 220 12.51 -18.42 22.08
N SER A 221 12.08 -17.59 23.04
CA SER A 221 12.48 -17.75 24.44
C SER A 221 11.97 -19.04 25.07
N GLU A 222 10.76 -19.49 24.69
CA GLU A 222 10.14 -20.72 25.17
C GLU A 222 10.80 -21.98 24.57
N SER A 223 11.46 -21.86 23.41
CA SER A 223 12.15 -22.98 22.75
C SER A 223 13.33 -23.54 23.57
N GLY A 224 13.93 -22.72 24.46
CA GLY A 224 15.07 -23.11 25.28
C GLY A 224 16.38 -23.36 24.51
N LEU A 225 16.42 -23.05 23.21
CA LEU A 225 17.61 -23.18 22.38
C LEU A 225 18.58 -22.01 22.62
N ALA A 226 19.88 -22.32 22.62
CA ALA A 226 20.91 -21.28 22.65
C ALA A 226 21.05 -20.66 21.25
N TYR A 227 20.93 -19.33 21.17
CA TYR A 227 21.03 -18.58 19.92
C TYR A 227 21.94 -17.38 20.07
N GLN A 228 22.42 -16.88 18.93
CA GLN A 228 23.12 -15.61 18.80
C GLN A 228 22.23 -14.58 18.12
N THR A 229 22.50 -13.31 18.38
CA THR A 229 21.74 -12.20 17.80
C THR A 229 22.68 -11.13 17.26
N TRP A 230 22.51 -10.77 15.98
CA TRP A 230 23.00 -9.49 15.47
C TRP A 230 21.91 -8.43 15.59
N GLU A 231 22.29 -7.28 16.14
CA GLU A 231 21.36 -6.19 16.41
C GLU A 231 21.49 -5.08 15.36
N TYR A 232 20.40 -4.85 14.64
CA TYR A 232 20.23 -3.74 13.71
C TYR A 232 19.26 -2.71 14.31
N PRO A 233 19.10 -1.50 13.74
CA PRO A 233 18.22 -0.48 14.31
C PRO A 233 16.78 -0.96 14.58
N TYR A 234 16.19 -1.73 13.64
CA TYR A 234 14.79 -2.17 13.70
C TYR A 234 14.61 -3.69 13.72
N TYR A 235 15.68 -4.46 13.48
CA TYR A 235 15.62 -5.91 13.34
C TYR A 235 16.63 -6.61 14.24
N TYR A 236 16.31 -7.85 14.56
CA TYR A 236 17.24 -8.84 15.07
C TYR A 236 17.47 -9.88 14.00
N VAL A 237 18.74 -10.20 13.72
CA VAL A 237 19.10 -11.41 12.99
C VAL A 237 19.45 -12.46 14.04
N ILE A 238 18.72 -13.56 14.05
CA ILE A 238 18.83 -14.62 15.04
C ILE A 238 19.25 -15.89 14.34
N TYR A 239 20.32 -16.51 14.82
CA TYR A 239 20.88 -17.74 14.28
C TYR A 239 21.41 -18.61 15.43
N PHE A 240 21.65 -19.89 15.15
CA PHE A 240 22.05 -20.89 16.12
C PHE A 240 23.46 -21.40 15.77
N GLU A 241 24.24 -21.76 16.79
CA GLU A 241 25.54 -22.45 16.63
C GLU A 241 25.36 -23.98 16.56
#